data_AF-A0A932TSJ0-F1
#
_entry.id   AF-A0A932TSJ0-F1
#
_cell.length_a   1.000
_cell.length_b   1.000
_cell.length_c   1.000
_cell.angle_alpha   90.00
_cell.angle_beta   90.00
_cell.angle_gamma   90.00
#
_symmetry.space_group_name_H-M   'P 1'
#
loop_
_entity.id
_entity.type
_entity.pdbx_description
1 polymer ?
#
loop_
_entity_poly.entity_id
_entity_poly.type
_entity_poly.pdbx_seq_one_letter_code
_entity_poly.pdbx_strand_id
1 'polypeptide(L)'
;KRMRKIVVKSPTTGQDSSYAVPFSSRPTVYAGDHIDAGEQIVDGPLNPHDVLRVRGVDDVQKYLVNQVQHVYRSQGVDINDKHVEVIVRQMLKKRKILDPGDTDLLPGQIVDKFELQAENQRVEAAGGRPARAEYLLLGITEASLATESFLSAASFQKTTKVLTDAAVKGKEDHLVGLKENVIIGRLIPAGTGMVPYRELRVRPTDAEDLSTFERLLPADEDLSSEDYMPSRGVAVLDRDEEEELPAPRRLRHPGLPEPDEVLDEDEDEEEEEREALPAVDETALARLAPTGDDEEKEDGEE
;
A
#
# COMPACT_ATOMS: atom_id res chain seq x y z
N LYS A 1 14.18 -33.61 8.97
CA LYS A 1 12.95 -33.99 9.71
C LYS A 1 12.16 -34.97 8.85
N ARG A 2 11.64 -36.08 9.41
CA ARG A 2 10.80 -37.04 8.65
C ARG A 2 9.47 -36.36 8.30
N MET A 3 9.02 -36.49 7.05
CA MET A 3 7.76 -35.95 6.53
C MET A 3 6.86 -37.11 6.07
N ARG A 4 5.57 -37.05 6.36
CA ARG A 4 4.54 -37.96 5.85
C ARG A 4 3.92 -37.33 4.61
N LYS A 5 3.67 -38.13 3.57
CA LYS A 5 2.99 -37.67 2.35
C LYS A 5 1.51 -38.06 2.43
N ILE A 6 0.62 -37.10 2.29
CA ILE A 6 -0.83 -37.32 2.14
C ILE A 6 -1.16 -37.04 0.68
N VAL A 7 -1.82 -37.99 0.02
CA VAL A 7 -2.22 -37.87 -1.39
C VAL A 7 -3.74 -37.80 -1.43
N VAL A 8 -4.25 -36.69 -1.96
CA VAL A 8 -5.68 -36.46 -2.17
C VAL A 8 -5.96 -36.69 -3.65
N LYS A 9 -6.88 -37.61 -3.95
CA LYS A 9 -7.26 -37.94 -5.32
C LYS A 9 -8.60 -37.30 -5.64
N SER A 10 -8.65 -36.46 -6.68
CA SER A 10 -9.90 -35.89 -7.15
C SER A 10 -10.64 -36.91 -8.04
N PRO A 11 -11.86 -37.35 -7.66
CA PRO A 11 -12.64 -38.29 -8.49
C PRO A 11 -13.11 -37.66 -9.81
N THR A 12 -13.23 -36.33 -9.85
CA THR A 12 -13.77 -35.59 -11.00
C THR A 12 -12.71 -35.26 -12.05
N THR A 13 -11.49 -34.90 -11.61
CA THR A 13 -10.40 -34.47 -12.49
C THR A 13 -9.32 -35.53 -12.70
N GLY A 14 -9.30 -36.60 -11.90
CA GLY A 14 -8.26 -37.63 -11.94
C GLY A 14 -6.86 -37.11 -11.56
N GLN A 15 -6.77 -35.88 -11.03
CA GLN A 15 -5.53 -35.28 -10.56
C GLN A 15 -5.26 -35.65 -9.11
N ASP A 16 -4.01 -36.06 -8.85
CA ASP A 16 -3.50 -36.38 -7.52
C ASP A 16 -2.75 -35.16 -6.95
N SER A 17 -3.28 -34.58 -5.87
CA SER A 17 -2.62 -33.50 -5.13
C SER A 17 -1.88 -34.10 -3.93
N SER A 18 -0.56 -33.86 -3.84
CA SER A 18 0.24 -34.40 -2.74
C SER A 18 0.75 -33.33 -1.78
N TYR A 19 0.50 -33.55 -0.49
CA TYR A 19 0.85 -32.65 0.59
C TYR A 19 1.85 -33.31 1.54
N ALA A 20 2.94 -32.59 1.85
CA ALA A 20 3.94 -33.05 2.81
C ALA A 20 3.59 -32.53 4.20
N VAL A 21 3.29 -33.44 5.12
CA VAL A 21 2.91 -33.15 6.50
C VAL A 21 4.03 -33.58 7.45
N PRO A 22 4.52 -32.71 8.36
CA PRO A 22 5.49 -33.11 9.37
C PRO A 22 4.95 -34.26 10.24
N PHE A 23 5.81 -35.23 10.60
CA PHE A 23 5.41 -36.32 11.49
C PHE A 23 4.99 -35.88 12.89
N SER A 24 5.37 -34.68 13.32
CA SER A 24 4.96 -34.08 14.60
C SER A 24 3.50 -33.61 14.60
N SER A 25 2.92 -33.37 13.43
CA SER A 25 1.56 -32.87 13.30
C SER A 25 0.55 -34.01 13.36
N ARG A 26 -0.58 -33.79 14.01
CA ARG A 26 -1.66 -34.78 14.13
C ARG A 26 -2.61 -34.62 12.93
N PRO A 27 -2.66 -35.59 12.00
CA PRO A 27 -3.64 -35.55 10.92
C PRO A 27 -5.04 -35.80 11.48
N THR A 28 -6.02 -35.05 10.97
CA THR A 28 -7.43 -35.15 11.36
C THR A 28 -8.18 -36.18 10.49
N VAL A 29 -7.61 -36.53 9.34
CA VAL A 29 -8.21 -37.39 8.31
C VAL A 29 -7.52 -38.76 8.23
N TYR A 30 -8.29 -39.77 7.84
CA TYR A 30 -7.84 -41.15 7.65
C TYR A 30 -7.82 -41.56 6.17
N ALA A 31 -7.14 -42.66 5.87
CA ALA A 31 -7.08 -43.19 4.51
C ALA A 31 -8.47 -43.70 4.08
N GLY A 32 -9.01 -43.14 3.01
CA GLY A 32 -10.33 -43.46 2.49
C GLY A 32 -11.41 -42.43 2.85
N ASP A 33 -11.10 -41.44 3.69
CA ASP A 33 -12.03 -40.35 3.98
C ASP A 33 -12.28 -39.49 2.75
N HIS A 34 -13.52 -39.04 2.60
CA HIS A 34 -13.89 -38.03 1.62
C HIS A 34 -13.74 -36.67 2.29
N ILE A 35 -13.02 -35.76 1.63
CA ILE A 35 -12.80 -34.41 2.13
C ILE A 35 -13.17 -33.40 1.05
N ASP A 36 -13.77 -32.29 1.46
CA ASP A 36 -14.10 -31.20 0.57
C ASP A 36 -12.89 -30.29 0.33
N ALA A 37 -12.90 -29.56 -0.79
CA ALA A 37 -11.84 -28.60 -1.09
C ALA A 37 -11.77 -27.52 0.01
N GLY A 38 -10.62 -27.44 0.67
CA GLY A 38 -10.39 -26.50 1.77
C GLY A 38 -10.63 -27.09 3.16
N GLU A 39 -10.99 -28.36 3.28
CA GLU A 39 -11.07 -29.03 4.57
C GLU A 39 -9.69 -29.23 5.21
N GLN A 40 -9.64 -29.18 6.54
CA GLN A 40 -8.40 -29.22 7.29
C GLN A 40 -7.91 -30.66 7.46
N ILE A 41 -6.76 -30.95 6.86
CA ILE A 41 -6.13 -32.29 6.89
C ILE A 41 -5.34 -32.52 8.18
N VAL A 42 -4.87 -31.44 8.82
CA VAL A 42 -3.93 -31.46 9.94
C VAL A 42 -4.39 -30.49 11.02
N ASP A 43 -4.36 -30.90 12.28
CA ASP A 43 -4.71 -30.05 13.42
C ASP A 43 -3.73 -28.87 13.59
N GLY A 44 -4.23 -27.74 14.08
CA GLY A 44 -3.46 -26.52 14.32
C GLY A 44 -4.00 -25.27 13.62
N PRO A 45 -3.30 -24.12 13.75
CA PRO A 45 -3.71 -22.86 13.14
C PRO A 45 -3.60 -22.93 11.61
N LEU A 46 -4.61 -22.38 10.93
CA LEU A 46 -4.61 -22.29 9.47
C LEU A 46 -3.68 -21.17 9.01
N ASN A 47 -3.01 -21.39 7.88
CA ASN A 47 -2.27 -20.33 7.21
C ASN A 47 -3.25 -19.43 6.42
N PRO A 48 -3.32 -18.12 6.70
CA PRO A 48 -4.21 -17.20 5.99
C PRO A 48 -4.02 -17.20 4.47
N HIS A 49 -2.80 -17.39 3.96
CA HIS A 49 -2.55 -17.45 2.52
C HIS A 49 -3.17 -18.70 1.88
N ASP A 50 -3.17 -19.82 2.59
CA ASP A 50 -3.79 -21.06 2.11
C ASP A 50 -5.32 -20.95 2.19
N VAL A 51 -5.85 -20.32 3.25
CA VAL A 51 -7.29 -20.02 3.37
C VAL A 51 -7.74 -19.14 2.21
N LEU A 52 -7.00 -18.08 1.89
CA LEU A 52 -7.33 -17.20 0.77
C LEU A 52 -7.31 -17.95 -0.57
N ARG A 53 -6.32 -18.80 -0.81
CA ARG A 53 -6.18 -19.54 -2.08
C ARG A 53 -7.27 -20.58 -2.28
N VAL A 54 -7.70 -21.26 -1.20
CA VAL A 54 -8.62 -22.40 -1.31
C VAL A 54 -10.08 -22.03 -1.03
N ARG A 55 -10.32 -21.20 0.00
CA ARG A 55 -11.67 -20.81 0.46
C ARG A 55 -12.09 -19.41 0.01
N GLY A 56 -11.13 -18.58 -0.41
CA GLY A 56 -11.40 -17.24 -0.92
C GLY A 56 -11.40 -16.16 0.15
N VAL A 57 -11.87 -14.98 -0.24
CA VAL A 57 -11.67 -13.72 0.51
C VAL A 57 -12.54 -13.64 1.75
N ASP A 58 -13.82 -13.96 1.61
CA ASP A 58 -14.77 -13.83 2.72
C ASP A 58 -14.35 -14.73 3.90
N ASP A 59 -13.85 -15.93 3.59
CA ASP A 59 -13.40 -16.88 4.60
C ASP A 59 -12.07 -16.49 5.24
N VAL A 60 -11.11 -15.92 4.49
CA VAL A 60 -9.88 -15.40 5.11
C VAL A 60 -10.17 -14.17 5.99
N GLN A 61 -11.11 -13.31 5.57
CA GLN A 61 -11.51 -12.15 6.37
C GLN A 61 -12.14 -12.58 7.70
N LYS A 62 -13.13 -13.47 7.65
CA LYS A 62 -13.76 -14.05 8.86
C LYS A 62 -12.74 -14.75 9.74
N TYR A 63 -11.82 -15.52 9.13
CA TYR A 63 -10.77 -16.20 9.86
C TYR A 63 -9.90 -15.21 10.65
N LEU A 64 -9.38 -14.17 9.99
CA LEU A 64 -8.52 -13.16 10.62
C LEU A 64 -9.26 -12.40 11.73
N VAL A 65 -10.50 -11.95 11.48
CA VAL A 65 -11.30 -11.23 12.49
C VAL A 65 -11.54 -12.11 13.71
N ASN A 66 -11.94 -13.37 13.52
CA ASN A 66 -12.20 -14.30 14.62
C ASN A 66 -10.95 -14.62 15.43
N GLN A 67 -9.80 -14.82 14.79
CA GLN A 67 -8.55 -15.13 15.49
C GLN A 67 -8.08 -13.94 16.34
N VAL A 68 -8.10 -12.72 15.78
CA VAL A 68 -7.74 -11.51 16.52
C VAL A 68 -8.69 -11.30 17.69
N GLN A 69 -9.99 -11.43 17.46
CA GLN A 69 -11.00 -11.27 18.51
C GLN A 69 -10.90 -12.33 19.60
N HIS A 70 -10.55 -13.57 19.27
CA HIS A 70 -10.35 -14.61 20.28
C HIS A 70 -9.24 -14.22 21.26
N VAL A 71 -8.14 -13.65 20.78
CA VAL A 71 -7.04 -13.18 21.62
C VAL A 71 -7.48 -12.02 22.52
N TYR A 72 -8.15 -11.00 21.97
CA TYR A 72 -8.64 -9.87 22.79
C TYR A 72 -9.67 -10.28 23.84
N ARG A 73 -10.64 -11.12 23.46
CA ARG A 73 -11.63 -11.67 24.40
C ARG A 73 -10.98 -12.51 25.49
N SER A 74 -9.94 -13.28 25.17
CA SER A 74 -9.20 -14.07 26.17
C SER A 74 -8.48 -13.20 27.20
N GLN A 75 -8.12 -11.96 26.84
CA GLN A 75 -7.53 -10.97 27.74
C GLN A 75 -8.59 -10.08 28.42
N GLY A 76 -9.88 -10.35 28.19
CA GLY A 76 -10.99 -9.57 28.77
C GLY A 76 -11.20 -8.20 28.11
N VAL A 77 -10.62 -7.95 26.94
CA VAL A 77 -10.77 -6.69 26.20
C VAL A 77 -11.86 -6.86 25.14
N ASP A 78 -12.86 -5.98 25.18
CA ASP A 78 -13.92 -5.94 24.17
C ASP A 78 -13.60 -4.89 23.08
N ILE A 79 -13.59 -5.32 21.82
CA ILE A 79 -13.31 -4.49 20.65
C ILE A 79 -14.38 -4.79 19.61
N ASN A 80 -14.90 -3.75 18.94
CA ASN A 80 -15.85 -3.97 17.86
C ASN A 80 -15.18 -4.57 16.62
N ASP A 81 -15.80 -5.60 16.02
CA ASP A 81 -15.31 -6.28 14.82
C ASP A 81 -14.98 -5.31 13.68
N LYS A 82 -15.75 -4.22 13.54
CA LYS A 82 -15.55 -3.20 12.49
C LYS A 82 -14.13 -2.65 12.45
N HIS A 83 -13.47 -2.50 13.59
CA HIS A 83 -12.10 -1.99 13.62
C HIS A 83 -11.12 -2.97 12.99
N VAL A 84 -11.28 -4.26 13.30
CA VAL A 84 -10.44 -5.33 12.74
C VAL A 84 -10.74 -5.52 11.26
N GLU A 85 -12.01 -5.46 10.87
CA GLU A 85 -12.43 -5.56 9.46
C GLU A 85 -11.80 -4.46 8.59
N VAL A 86 -11.74 -3.23 9.08
CA VAL A 86 -11.11 -2.11 8.35
C VAL A 86 -9.62 -2.37 8.14
N ILE A 87 -8.93 -2.94 9.13
CA ILE A 87 -7.50 -3.30 9.02
C ILE A 87 -7.33 -4.44 8.00
N VAL A 88 -8.11 -5.51 8.13
CA VAL A 88 -8.05 -6.67 7.22
C VAL A 88 -8.39 -6.25 5.78
N ARG A 89 -9.30 -5.30 5.60
CA ARG A 89 -9.58 -4.71 4.28
C ARG A 89 -8.34 -4.07 3.65
N GLN A 90 -7.49 -3.39 4.44
CA GLN A 90 -6.24 -2.81 3.92
C GLN A 90 -5.23 -3.90 3.54
N MET A 91 -5.18 -4.99 4.30
CA MET A 91 -4.29 -6.14 4.00
C MET A 91 -4.65 -6.85 2.69
N LEU A 92 -5.89 -6.74 2.22
CA LEU A 92 -6.40 -7.37 0.98
C LEU A 92 -6.62 -6.36 -0.17
N LYS A 93 -6.08 -5.14 -0.05
CA LYS A 93 -6.29 -4.05 -1.02
C LYS A 93 -5.62 -4.33 -2.37
N LYS A 94 -4.48 -5.02 -2.36
CA LYS A 94 -3.64 -5.26 -3.54
C LYS A 94 -4.01 -6.54 -4.29
N ARG A 95 -3.73 -6.52 -5.60
CA ARG A 95 -4.03 -7.59 -6.55
C ARG A 95 -2.79 -7.99 -7.30
N LYS A 96 -2.61 -9.29 -7.52
CA LYS A 96 -1.56 -9.81 -8.38
C LYS A 96 -2.15 -10.22 -9.72
N ILE A 97 -1.62 -9.67 -10.81
CA ILE A 97 -2.10 -9.98 -12.16
C ILE A 97 -1.70 -11.41 -12.53
N LEU A 98 -2.68 -12.20 -12.96
CA LEU A 98 -2.49 -13.55 -13.48
C LEU A 98 -2.40 -13.54 -15.01
N ASP A 99 -3.36 -12.86 -15.63
CA ASP A 99 -3.46 -12.70 -17.08
C ASP A 99 -3.77 -11.22 -17.35
N PRO A 100 -2.89 -10.48 -18.04
CA PRO A 100 -3.11 -9.07 -18.34
C PRO A 100 -4.21 -8.84 -19.37
N GLY A 101 -4.68 -9.87 -20.09
CA GLY A 101 -5.66 -9.66 -21.14
C GLY A 101 -5.11 -8.72 -22.22
N ASP A 102 -5.87 -7.67 -22.52
CA ASP A 102 -5.48 -6.61 -23.46
C ASP A 102 -5.22 -5.27 -22.73
N THR A 103 -4.97 -5.30 -21.42
CA THR A 103 -4.59 -4.13 -20.60
C THR A 103 -3.09 -3.84 -20.68
N ASP A 104 -2.69 -2.64 -20.25
CA ASP A 104 -1.27 -2.26 -20.16
C ASP A 104 -0.54 -2.85 -18.92
N LEU A 105 -1.22 -3.73 -18.18
CA LEU A 105 -0.68 -4.37 -16.99
C LEU A 105 0.24 -5.55 -17.34
N LEU A 106 1.17 -5.86 -16.44
CA LEU A 106 2.11 -6.96 -16.63
C LEU A 106 1.73 -8.21 -15.81
N PRO A 107 1.93 -9.43 -16.33
CA PRO A 107 1.76 -10.65 -15.56
C PRO A 107 2.64 -10.62 -14.29
N GLY A 108 2.05 -10.92 -13.13
CA GLY A 108 2.73 -10.88 -11.85
C GLY A 108 2.88 -9.48 -11.22
N GLN A 109 2.49 -8.41 -11.92
CA GLN A 109 2.44 -7.07 -11.34
C GLN A 109 1.48 -7.01 -10.15
N ILE A 110 1.84 -6.23 -9.14
CA ILE A 110 1.00 -5.97 -7.98
C ILE A 110 0.40 -4.57 -8.13
N VAL A 111 -0.92 -4.50 -8.25
CA VAL A 111 -1.66 -3.24 -8.45
C VAL A 111 -2.72 -3.04 -7.37
N ASP A 112 -3.18 -1.80 -7.21
CA ASP A 112 -4.32 -1.52 -6.36
C ASP A 112 -5.63 -2.05 -6.96
N LYS A 113 -6.60 -2.41 -6.12
CA LYS A 113 -7.95 -2.77 -6.59
C LYS A 113 -8.55 -1.68 -7.48
N PHE A 114 -8.42 -0.40 -7.11
CA PHE A 114 -9.05 0.69 -7.85
C PHE A 114 -8.39 0.94 -9.20
N GLU A 115 -7.06 0.82 -9.26
CA GLU A 115 -6.28 0.92 -10.50
C GLU A 115 -6.66 -0.18 -11.48
N LEU A 116 -6.68 -1.44 -11.01
CA LEU A 116 -7.14 -2.58 -11.82
C LEU A 116 -8.57 -2.38 -12.34
N GLN A 117 -9.48 -1.88 -11.49
CA GLN A 117 -10.86 -1.62 -11.89
C GLN A 117 -10.97 -0.53 -12.95
N ALA A 118 -10.21 0.56 -12.82
CA ALA A 118 -10.21 1.63 -13.80
C ALA A 118 -9.65 1.16 -15.15
N GLU A 119 -8.54 0.42 -15.13
CA GLU A 119 -7.89 -0.08 -16.33
C GLU A 119 -8.75 -1.14 -17.05
N ASN A 120 -9.36 -2.06 -16.30
CA ASN A 120 -10.29 -3.02 -16.88
C ASN A 120 -11.51 -2.32 -17.49
N GLN A 121 -12.08 -1.30 -16.84
CA GLN A 121 -13.20 -0.54 -17.40
C GLN A 121 -12.83 0.16 -18.70
N ARG A 122 -11.61 0.72 -18.80
CA ARG A 122 -11.10 1.36 -20.02
C ARG A 122 -11.03 0.35 -21.17
N VAL A 123 -10.45 -0.82 -20.93
CA VAL A 123 -10.29 -1.87 -21.95
C VAL A 123 -11.62 -2.49 -22.34
N GLU A 124 -12.51 -2.75 -21.38
CA GLU A 124 -13.87 -3.25 -21.65
C GLU A 124 -14.68 -2.26 -22.49
N ALA A 125 -14.56 -0.95 -22.22
CA ALA A 125 -15.21 0.09 -23.03
C ALA A 125 -14.69 0.14 -24.48
N ALA A 126 -13.41 -0.21 -24.69
CA ALA A 126 -12.82 -0.38 -26.01
C ALA A 126 -13.13 -1.75 -26.67
N GLY A 127 -13.87 -2.64 -25.98
CA GLY A 127 -14.22 -3.98 -26.47
C GLY A 127 -13.12 -5.03 -26.32
N GLY A 128 -12.06 -4.72 -25.57
CA GLY A 128 -10.95 -5.65 -25.29
C GLY A 128 -11.24 -6.59 -24.11
N ARG A 129 -10.31 -7.52 -23.86
CA ARG A 129 -10.39 -8.45 -22.73
C ARG A 129 -9.78 -7.84 -21.47
N PRO A 130 -10.52 -7.78 -20.34
CA PRO A 130 -9.99 -7.25 -19.08
C PRO A 130 -8.93 -8.16 -18.48
N ALA A 131 -8.05 -7.59 -17.66
CA ALA A 131 -7.07 -8.35 -16.90
C ALA A 131 -7.74 -9.18 -15.79
N ARG A 132 -7.22 -10.39 -15.60
CA ARG A 132 -7.55 -11.28 -14.47
C ARG A 132 -6.47 -11.16 -13.41
N ALA A 133 -6.91 -10.97 -12.17
CA ALA A 133 -6.02 -10.86 -11.03
C ALA A 133 -6.54 -11.65 -9.83
N GLU A 134 -5.63 -12.12 -9.00
CA GLU A 134 -5.94 -12.74 -7.71
C GLU A 134 -5.75 -11.74 -6.56
N TYR A 135 -6.47 -11.97 -5.46
CA TYR A 135 -6.25 -11.24 -4.23
C TYR A 135 -4.87 -11.56 -3.67
N LEU A 136 -4.14 -10.54 -3.23
CA LEU A 136 -2.88 -10.70 -2.52
C LEU A 136 -3.06 -10.24 -1.08
N LEU A 137 -2.91 -11.18 -0.14
CA LEU A 137 -2.88 -10.86 1.29
C LEU A 137 -1.48 -10.36 1.66
N LEU A 138 -1.40 -9.11 2.10
CA LEU A 138 -0.16 -8.48 2.59
C LEU A 138 -0.21 -8.30 4.11
N GLY A 139 0.96 -8.36 4.76
CA GLY A 139 1.09 -7.95 6.16
C GLY A 139 0.83 -6.45 6.32
N ILE A 140 0.47 -6.00 7.54
CA ILE A 140 0.16 -4.57 7.79
C ILE A 140 1.32 -3.65 7.39
N THR A 141 2.55 -4.02 7.75
CA THR A 141 3.77 -3.27 7.41
C THR A 141 3.99 -3.20 5.91
N GLU A 142 3.78 -4.32 5.21
CA GLU A 142 3.98 -4.40 3.75
C GLU A 142 2.88 -3.64 2.99
N ALA A 143 1.62 -3.77 3.42
CA ALA A 143 0.49 -3.00 2.88
C ALA A 143 0.69 -1.48 3.07
N SER A 144 1.27 -1.06 4.19
CA SER A 144 1.57 0.34 4.49
C SER A 144 2.76 0.90 3.69
N LEU A 145 3.70 0.05 3.29
CA LEU A 145 4.81 0.43 2.41
C LEU A 145 4.41 0.42 0.93
N ALA A 146 3.41 -0.38 0.56
CA ALA A 146 2.89 -0.51 -0.80
C ALA A 146 1.79 0.54 -1.12
N THR A 147 1.79 1.68 -0.43
CA THR A 147 0.87 2.79 -0.74
C THR A 147 1.30 3.54 -2.00
N GLU A 148 0.35 4.19 -2.66
CA GLU A 148 0.64 4.99 -3.86
C GLU A 148 1.49 6.21 -3.56
N SER A 149 1.20 6.88 -2.43
CA SER A 149 2.00 8.01 -1.97
C SER A 149 3.36 7.53 -1.48
N PHE A 150 4.41 8.05 -2.11
CA PHE A 150 5.77 7.83 -1.65
C PHE A 150 6.10 8.69 -0.43
N LEU A 151 5.47 9.86 -0.24
CA LEU A 151 5.65 10.68 0.96
C LEU A 151 5.15 9.95 2.21
N SER A 152 3.95 9.38 2.14
CA SER A 152 3.38 8.55 3.20
C SER A 152 4.17 7.27 3.47
N ALA A 153 4.62 6.58 2.41
CA ALA A 153 5.41 5.37 2.57
C ALA A 153 6.79 5.66 3.20
N ALA A 154 7.46 6.72 2.74
CA ALA A 154 8.78 7.13 3.21
C ALA A 154 8.76 7.62 4.67
N SER A 155 7.63 8.20 5.11
CA SER A 155 7.43 8.62 6.51
C SER A 155 7.20 7.45 7.47
N PHE A 156 6.90 6.25 6.97
CA PHE A 156 6.65 5.08 7.81
C PHE A 156 7.94 4.33 8.13
N GLN A 157 8.58 3.74 7.11
CA GLN A 157 9.83 2.98 7.23
C GLN A 157 10.60 2.97 5.90
N LYS A 158 11.87 2.54 5.92
CA LYS A 158 12.71 2.32 4.71
C LYS A 158 12.81 3.54 3.78
N THR A 159 12.90 4.73 4.37
CA THR A 159 12.90 6.04 3.69
C THR A 159 13.82 6.09 2.48
N THR A 160 15.09 5.69 2.61
CA THR A 160 16.06 5.69 1.50
C THR A 160 15.58 4.86 0.31
N LYS A 161 15.11 3.63 0.55
CA LYS A 161 14.63 2.74 -0.52
C LYS A 161 13.40 3.31 -1.22
N VAL A 162 12.45 3.85 -0.45
CA VAL A 162 11.20 4.41 -1.00
C VAL A 162 11.48 5.64 -1.86
N LEU A 163 12.32 6.56 -1.38
CA LEU A 163 12.65 7.79 -2.11
C LEU A 163 13.49 7.49 -3.36
N THR A 164 14.44 6.56 -3.30
CA THR A 164 15.21 6.16 -4.48
C THR A 164 14.32 5.51 -5.54
N ASP A 165 13.42 4.59 -5.16
CA ASP A 165 12.49 3.97 -6.11
C ASP A 165 11.54 4.98 -6.74
N ALA A 166 11.05 5.95 -5.95
CA ALA A 166 10.22 7.04 -6.45
C ALA A 166 10.99 7.96 -7.42
N ALA A 167 12.23 8.34 -7.10
CA ALA A 167 13.07 9.19 -7.94
C ALA A 167 13.43 8.51 -9.27
N VAL A 168 13.81 7.23 -9.24
CA VAL A 168 14.15 6.46 -10.45
C VAL A 168 12.94 6.30 -11.37
N LYS A 169 11.74 6.16 -10.80
CA LYS A 169 10.48 6.01 -11.56
C LYS A 169 9.83 7.35 -11.92
N GLY A 170 10.36 8.48 -11.43
CA GLY A 170 9.72 9.79 -11.59
C GLY A 170 8.30 9.83 -11.01
N LYS A 171 8.07 9.19 -9.86
CA LYS A 171 6.73 9.12 -9.25
C LYS A 171 6.26 10.50 -8.79
N GLU A 172 4.99 10.79 -9.05
CA GLU A 172 4.29 11.97 -8.55
C GLU A 172 3.37 11.59 -7.38
N ASP A 173 3.23 12.48 -6.40
CA ASP A 173 2.32 12.30 -5.27
C ASP A 173 1.12 13.24 -5.40
N HIS A 174 -0.08 12.67 -5.56
CA HIS A 174 -1.31 13.43 -5.74
C HIS A 174 -1.92 13.96 -4.43
N LEU A 175 -1.28 13.75 -3.27
CA LEU A 175 -1.69 14.28 -1.97
C LEU A 175 -3.16 13.95 -1.61
N VAL A 176 -3.62 12.74 -1.96
CA VAL A 176 -5.00 12.30 -1.72
C VAL A 176 -5.21 11.77 -0.29
N GLY A 177 -4.13 11.36 0.39
CA GLY A 177 -4.21 10.74 1.70
C GLY A 177 -4.14 11.74 2.87
N LEU A 178 -4.11 11.20 4.08
CA LEU A 178 -4.08 12.02 5.29
C LEU A 178 -2.67 12.49 5.62
N LYS A 179 -1.67 11.59 5.53
CA LYS A 179 -0.31 11.87 6.00
C LYS A 179 0.43 12.84 5.09
N GLU A 180 0.24 12.75 3.78
CA GLU A 180 0.90 13.65 2.84
C GLU A 180 0.45 15.09 3.09
N ASN A 181 -0.86 15.30 3.27
CA ASN A 181 -1.41 16.63 3.57
C ASN A 181 -0.89 17.18 4.90
N VAL A 182 -0.76 16.33 5.94
CA VAL A 182 -0.17 16.73 7.22
C VAL A 182 1.30 17.13 7.06
N ILE A 183 2.09 16.37 6.31
CA ILE A 183 3.53 16.65 6.08
C ILE A 183 3.71 17.99 5.36
N ILE A 184 2.84 18.29 4.38
CA ILE A 184 2.90 19.53 3.59
C ILE A 184 2.24 20.72 4.31
N GLY A 185 1.42 20.48 5.35
CA GLY A 185 0.70 21.53 6.08
C GLY A 185 -0.61 21.98 5.43
N ARG A 186 -1.22 21.14 4.57
CA ARG A 186 -2.55 21.36 3.97
C ARG A 186 -3.64 20.71 4.81
N LEU A 187 -4.88 21.20 4.70
CA LEU A 187 -6.05 20.56 5.29
C LEU A 187 -6.17 19.10 4.84
N ILE A 188 -6.36 18.19 5.80
CA ILE A 188 -6.56 16.77 5.52
C ILE A 188 -7.92 16.52 4.83
N PRO A 189 -8.02 15.53 3.94
CA PRO A 189 -9.28 15.16 3.27
C PRO A 189 -10.19 14.33 4.19
N ALA A 190 -10.42 14.79 5.42
CA ALA A 190 -11.30 14.17 6.39
C ALA A 190 -11.94 15.23 7.32
N GLY A 191 -13.10 14.90 7.90
CA GLY A 191 -13.79 15.80 8.82
C GLY A 191 -14.14 17.14 8.19
N THR A 192 -13.70 18.24 8.81
CA THR A 192 -13.92 19.62 8.32
C THR A 192 -13.14 19.92 7.04
N GLY A 193 -12.03 19.23 6.78
CA GLY A 193 -11.26 19.40 5.55
C GLY A 193 -11.94 18.81 4.31
N MET A 194 -13.05 18.07 4.47
CA MET A 194 -13.89 17.63 3.35
C MET A 194 -14.90 18.67 2.87
N VAL A 195 -15.16 19.73 3.64
CA VAL A 195 -16.16 20.76 3.28
C VAL A 195 -15.87 21.36 1.90
N PRO A 196 -14.63 21.81 1.59
CA PRO A 196 -14.33 22.36 0.28
C PRO A 196 -14.52 21.37 -0.88
N TYR A 197 -14.40 20.06 -0.62
CA TYR A 197 -14.55 19.03 -1.65
C TYR A 197 -15.99 18.57 -1.85
N ARG A 198 -16.83 18.65 -0.82
CA ARG A 198 -18.26 18.27 -0.88
C ARG A 198 -19.09 19.31 -1.63
N GLU A 199 -18.66 20.56 -1.59
CA GLU A 199 -19.36 21.70 -2.20
C GLU A 199 -18.96 21.92 -3.67
N LEU A 200 -17.98 21.17 -4.17
CA LEU A 200 -17.62 21.17 -5.59
C LEU A 200 -18.78 20.65 -6.43
N ARG A 201 -19.45 21.57 -7.14
CA ARG A 201 -20.38 21.22 -8.20
C ARG A 201 -19.59 21.10 -9.49
N VAL A 202 -19.65 19.92 -10.10
CA VAL A 202 -19.09 19.68 -11.42
C VAL A 202 -20.18 20.02 -12.42
N ARG A 203 -20.03 21.14 -13.14
CA ARG A 203 -20.85 21.40 -14.33
C ARG A 203 -20.23 20.73 -15.56
N PRO A 204 -21.06 20.29 -16.51
CA PRO A 204 -20.57 19.86 -17.82
C PRO A 204 -19.79 21.02 -18.45
N THR A 205 -18.65 20.71 -19.05
CA THR A 205 -17.84 21.69 -19.78
C THR A 205 -18.65 22.25 -20.96
N ASP A 206 -18.89 23.55 -20.98
CA ASP A 206 -19.56 24.21 -22.10
C ASP A 206 -18.53 24.70 -23.13
N ALA A 207 -18.98 25.07 -24.33
CA ALA A 207 -18.09 25.52 -25.42
C ALA A 207 -17.28 26.78 -25.06
N GLU A 208 -17.81 27.61 -24.16
CA GLU A 208 -17.12 28.80 -23.66
C GLU A 208 -15.93 28.45 -22.77
N ASP A 209 -16.07 27.41 -21.94
CA ASP A 209 -15.02 26.94 -21.03
C ASP A 209 -13.85 26.33 -21.82
N LEU A 210 -14.15 25.56 -22.86
CA LEU A 210 -13.13 25.02 -23.78
C LEU A 210 -12.35 26.15 -24.47
N SER A 211 -13.05 27.20 -24.92
CA SER A 211 -12.41 28.35 -25.57
C SER A 211 -11.57 29.20 -24.62
N THR A 212 -11.94 29.24 -23.34
CA THR A 212 -11.22 29.97 -22.29
C THR A 212 -9.96 29.20 -21.90
N PHE A 213 -10.08 27.87 -21.77
CA PHE A 213 -8.96 26.99 -21.52
C PHE A 213 -7.94 27.03 -22.68
N GLU A 214 -8.40 27.02 -23.93
CA GLU A 214 -7.56 27.13 -25.13
C GLU A 214 -6.76 28.45 -25.18
N ARG A 215 -7.32 29.55 -24.66
CA ARG A 215 -6.61 30.85 -24.54
C ARG A 215 -5.60 30.91 -23.39
N LEU A 216 -5.75 30.06 -22.38
CA LEU A 216 -4.86 30.01 -21.21
C LEU A 216 -3.64 29.10 -21.44
N LEU A 217 -3.63 28.31 -22.52
CA LEU A 217 -2.46 27.53 -22.92
C LEU A 217 -1.33 28.47 -23.37
N PRO A 218 -0.09 28.29 -22.86
CA PRO A 218 1.07 29.05 -23.33
C PRO A 218 1.24 28.90 -24.84
N ALA A 219 1.43 30.00 -25.55
CA ALA A 219 1.47 30.03 -27.02
C ALA A 219 2.69 29.31 -27.66
N ASP A 220 3.66 28.88 -26.85
CA ASP A 220 5.01 28.53 -27.32
C ASP A 220 5.37 27.04 -27.17
N GLU A 221 4.41 26.14 -26.94
CA GLU A 221 4.66 24.71 -27.10
C GLU A 221 3.85 24.19 -28.28
N ASP A 222 4.53 23.76 -29.35
CA ASP A 222 4.00 22.99 -30.48
C ASP A 222 3.52 21.61 -29.98
N LEU A 223 2.50 21.58 -29.11
CA LEU A 223 1.82 20.37 -28.69
C LEU A 223 0.77 20.05 -29.74
N SER A 224 0.90 18.89 -30.38
CA SER A 224 -0.11 18.45 -31.33
C SER A 224 -1.43 18.24 -30.59
N SER A 225 -2.55 18.62 -31.22
CA SER A 225 -3.90 18.48 -30.64
C SER A 225 -4.30 17.05 -30.24
N GLU A 226 -3.55 16.03 -30.67
CA GLU A 226 -3.72 14.63 -30.26
C GLU A 226 -2.97 14.28 -28.95
N ASP A 227 -1.92 15.03 -28.59
CA ASP A 227 -1.10 14.75 -27.40
C ASP A 227 -1.69 15.33 -26.11
N TYR A 228 -2.57 16.34 -26.21
CA TYR A 228 -3.24 17.01 -25.08
C TYR A 228 -4.75 16.78 -25.10
N MET A 229 -5.19 15.53 -25.17
CA MET A 229 -6.55 15.17 -24.74
C MET A 229 -6.47 14.76 -23.26
N PRO A 230 -6.99 15.55 -22.31
CA PRO A 230 -7.16 15.05 -20.96
C PRO A 230 -8.10 13.84 -21.04
N SER A 231 -7.56 12.66 -20.77
CA SER A 231 -8.25 11.35 -20.84
C SER A 231 -9.42 11.22 -19.85
N ARG A 232 -9.70 12.29 -19.09
CA ARG A 232 -10.89 12.48 -18.27
C ARG A 232 -11.38 13.91 -18.46
N GLY A 233 -12.68 14.05 -18.75
CA GLY A 233 -13.33 15.34 -18.99
C GLY A 233 -12.92 16.43 -18.02
N VAL A 234 -12.61 17.61 -18.58
CA VAL A 234 -12.22 18.80 -17.84
C VAL A 234 -13.42 19.28 -17.02
N ALA A 235 -13.45 18.97 -15.73
CA ALA A 235 -14.47 19.49 -14.84
C ALA A 235 -14.25 21.00 -14.65
N VAL A 236 -15.18 21.80 -15.16
CA VAL A 236 -15.20 23.25 -14.90
C VAL A 236 -15.79 23.44 -13.52
N LEU A 237 -15.01 24.05 -12.64
CA LEU A 237 -15.43 24.36 -11.28
C LEU A 237 -16.19 25.67 -11.30
N ASP A 238 -17.46 25.64 -10.93
CA ASP A 238 -18.20 26.84 -10.60
C ASP A 238 -17.62 27.44 -9.33
N ARG A 239 -16.76 28.44 -9.48
CA ARG A 239 -16.75 29.53 -8.52
C ARG A 239 -17.79 30.53 -8.98
N ASP A 240 -19.03 30.29 -8.60
CA ASP A 240 -20.00 31.37 -8.55
C ASP A 240 -19.49 32.38 -7.51
N GLU A 241 -19.04 33.53 -8.03
CA GLU A 241 -18.67 34.75 -7.33
C GLU A 241 -17.47 34.67 -6.36
N GLU A 242 -16.80 35.80 -6.19
CA GLU A 242 -15.76 36.03 -5.19
C GLU A 242 -16.37 35.91 -3.78
N GLU A 243 -16.71 34.69 -3.34
CA GLU A 243 -16.85 34.42 -1.93
C GLU A 243 -15.42 34.34 -1.38
N GLU A 244 -14.98 35.42 -0.74
CA GLU A 244 -13.83 35.40 0.17
C GLU A 244 -13.96 34.13 1.01
N LEU A 245 -13.05 33.17 0.80
CA LEU A 245 -12.95 31.98 1.65
C LEU A 245 -12.97 32.51 3.09
N PRO A 246 -13.97 32.17 3.92
CA PRO A 246 -14.00 32.68 5.28
C PRO A 246 -12.68 32.31 5.91
N ALA A 247 -11.94 33.31 6.38
CA ALA A 247 -10.64 33.11 7.03
C ALA A 247 -10.76 31.92 7.96
N PRO A 248 -9.81 30.95 7.92
CA PRO A 248 -9.96 29.67 8.59
C PRO A 248 -10.40 29.94 10.02
N ARG A 249 -11.62 29.52 10.37
CA ARG A 249 -12.15 29.72 11.71
C ARG A 249 -11.18 29.00 12.64
N ARG A 250 -10.33 29.77 13.33
CA ARG A 250 -9.52 29.27 14.43
C ARG A 250 -10.51 28.66 15.42
N LEU A 251 -10.56 27.33 15.47
CA LEU A 251 -11.31 26.62 16.48
C LEU A 251 -10.65 26.98 17.81
N ARG A 252 -11.23 27.95 18.53
CA ARG A 252 -10.84 28.23 19.91
C ARG A 252 -11.19 26.98 20.70
N HIS A 253 -10.18 26.22 21.11
CA HIS A 253 -10.34 25.25 22.18
C HIS A 253 -10.60 26.04 23.47
N PRO A 254 -11.66 25.76 24.24
CA PRO A 254 -11.87 26.40 25.53
C PRO A 254 -10.69 26.01 26.45
N GLY A 255 -9.85 26.98 26.82
CA GLY A 255 -8.79 26.80 27.82
C GLY A 255 -7.33 26.82 27.33
N LEU A 256 -7.05 27.16 26.06
CA LEU A 256 -5.69 27.47 25.64
C LEU A 256 -5.48 29.01 25.62
N PRO A 257 -4.41 29.54 26.24
CA PRO A 257 -4.09 30.96 26.19
C PRO A 257 -3.78 31.41 24.76
N GLU A 258 -4.02 32.69 24.45
CA GLU A 258 -3.69 33.24 23.13
C GLU A 258 -2.16 33.23 22.92
N PRO A 259 -1.67 33.05 21.69
CA PRO A 259 -0.23 32.90 21.39
C PRO A 259 0.63 34.10 21.79
N ASP A 260 0.03 35.24 22.12
CA ASP A 260 0.72 36.45 22.58
C ASP A 260 0.84 36.53 24.11
N GLU A 261 0.32 35.54 24.86
CA GLU A 261 0.41 35.42 26.33
C GLU A 261 1.30 34.26 26.78
N VAL A 262 2.30 33.86 25.99
CA VAL A 262 3.42 33.08 26.54
C VAL A 262 4.29 34.06 27.31
N LEU A 263 4.07 34.13 28.63
CA LEU A 263 5.02 34.73 29.55
C LEU A 263 6.36 34.03 29.32
N ASP A 264 7.43 34.82 29.20
CA ASP A 264 8.80 34.36 29.23
C ASP A 264 9.01 33.52 30.51
N GLU A 265 8.82 32.21 30.41
CA GLU A 265 9.28 31.27 31.43
C GLU A 265 10.75 31.00 31.10
N ASP A 266 11.61 31.53 31.96
CA ASP A 266 13.06 31.44 31.92
C ASP A 266 13.51 30.04 31.50
N GLU A 267 14.23 29.95 30.37
CA GLU A 267 14.95 28.76 29.96
C GLU A 267 16.10 28.51 30.94
N ASP A 268 15.83 27.79 32.03
CA ASP A 268 16.89 27.22 32.87
C ASP A 268 17.60 26.13 32.06
N GLU A 269 18.83 26.45 31.63
CA GLU A 269 19.78 25.57 30.95
C GLU A 269 20.12 24.34 31.81
N GLU A 270 19.61 23.15 31.45
CA GLU A 270 20.20 21.89 31.89
C GLU A 270 21.35 21.52 30.94
N GLU A 271 22.58 21.90 31.31
CA GLU A 271 23.82 21.34 30.76
C GLU A 271 23.94 19.86 31.15
N GLU A 272 23.52 18.94 30.26
CA GLU A 272 23.97 17.55 30.32
C GLU A 272 25.36 17.42 29.67
N GLU A 273 26.34 17.06 30.50
CA GLU A 273 27.73 16.73 30.15
C GLU A 273 27.80 15.75 28.96
N ARG A 274 28.23 16.25 27.80
CA ARG A 274 28.71 15.40 26.71
C ARG A 274 30.14 14.97 26.99
N GLU A 275 30.29 13.75 27.50
CA GLU A 275 31.59 13.07 27.54
C GLU A 275 32.13 12.92 26.10
N ALA A 276 33.22 13.62 25.81
CA ALA A 276 33.84 13.66 24.49
C ALA A 276 34.43 12.28 24.13
N LEU A 277 33.88 11.62 23.12
CA LEU A 277 34.55 10.50 22.47
C LEU A 277 35.83 11.01 21.79
N PRO A 278 37.00 10.37 22.02
CA PRO A 278 38.25 10.82 21.41
C PRO A 278 38.20 10.61 19.89
N ALA A 279 38.71 11.61 19.16
CA ALA A 279 38.82 11.62 17.71
C ALA A 279 39.58 10.38 17.21
N VAL A 280 38.99 9.67 16.24
CA VAL A 280 39.64 8.60 15.50
C VAL A 280 40.71 9.17 14.58
N ASP A 281 41.95 8.76 14.83
CA ASP A 281 43.13 9.06 14.01
C ASP A 281 43.00 8.39 12.63
N GLU A 282 42.89 9.20 11.58
CA GLU A 282 42.77 8.76 10.18
C GLU A 282 44.01 7.97 9.68
N THR A 283 45.09 7.86 10.45
CA THR A 283 46.28 7.08 10.05
C THR A 283 46.24 5.59 10.41
N ALA A 284 45.20 5.11 11.11
CA ALA A 284 45.08 3.70 11.51
C ALA A 284 44.45 2.77 10.45
N LEU A 285 43.81 3.31 9.40
CA LEU A 285 43.12 2.53 8.36
C LEU A 285 44.04 1.94 7.29
N ALA A 286 45.34 2.24 7.31
CA ALA A 286 46.32 1.73 6.34
C ALA A 286 47.08 0.45 6.77
N ARG A 287 46.72 -0.19 7.89
CA ARG A 287 47.47 -1.36 8.44
C ARG A 287 46.70 -2.67 8.58
N LEU A 288 45.49 -2.76 8.05
CA LEU A 288 44.70 -4.01 8.03
C LEU A 288 44.23 -4.32 6.60
N ALA A 289 45.18 -4.50 5.69
CA ALA A 289 44.94 -5.26 4.47
C ALA A 289 45.28 -6.74 4.77
N PRO A 290 44.38 -7.70 4.53
CA PRO A 290 44.76 -9.10 4.55
C PRO A 290 45.73 -9.36 3.37
N THR A 291 46.96 -9.73 3.70
CA THR A 291 47.85 -10.45 2.78
C THR A 291 47.24 -11.81 2.50
N GLY A 292 46.76 -12.01 1.29
CA GLY A 292 46.32 -13.29 0.76
C GLY A 292 46.92 -13.47 -0.62
N ASP A 293 48.06 -14.15 -0.65
CA ASP A 293 48.51 -14.90 -1.82
C ASP A 293 47.41 -15.87 -2.23
N ASP A 294 46.99 -15.84 -3.49
CA ASP A 294 46.47 -17.04 -4.17
C ASP A 294 46.81 -16.91 -5.65
N GLU A 295 47.61 -17.88 -6.08
CA GLU A 295 48.16 -18.04 -7.42
C GLU A 295 47.03 -18.26 -8.45
N GLU A 296 47.00 -17.42 -9.49
CA GLU A 296 46.38 -17.77 -10.76
C GLU A 296 47.21 -18.88 -11.41
N LYS A 297 46.71 -20.12 -11.36
CA LYS A 297 47.10 -21.14 -12.34
C LYS A 297 46.23 -20.96 -13.59
N GLU A 298 46.89 -20.51 -14.64
CA GLU A 298 46.54 -20.81 -16.02
C GLU A 298 46.45 -22.33 -16.20
N ASP A 299 45.27 -22.85 -16.55
CA ASP A 299 45.18 -24.08 -17.32
C ASP A 299 44.77 -23.68 -18.74
N GLY A 300 45.77 -23.73 -19.61
CA GLY A 300 45.65 -23.66 -21.04
C GLY A 300 45.12 -24.97 -21.64
N GLU A 301 44.71 -24.83 -22.90
CA GLU A 301 44.29 -25.85 -23.84
C GLU A 301 45.29 -27.02 -23.95
N GLU A 302 44.79 -28.26 -23.76
CA GLU A 302 44.84 -29.41 -24.70
C GLU A 302 44.13 -30.65 -24.11
#